data_AF-A0A814JH77-F1
#
_entry.id   AF-A0A814JH77-F1
#
_cell.length_a   1.000
_cell.length_b   1.000
_cell.length_c   1.000
_cell.angle_alpha   90.00
_cell.angle_beta   90.00
_cell.angle_gamma   90.00
#
_symmetry.space_group_name_H-M   'P 1'
#
loop_
_entity.id
_entity.type
_entity.pdbx_description
1 polymer ?
#
loop_
_entity_poly.entity_id
_entity_poly.type
_entity_poly.pdbx_seq_one_letter_code
_entity_poly.pdbx_strand_id
1 'polypeptide(L)'
;MADMYRSWEKKYNATFAYLTASPDQLYPFLREFFEREGFPSGSAHMRHFTWLDANFISFFMSSNYMKRKTEILHMFLENTRHRLFVLIGDIFQKDPDIYASIYAQYPNRIAKIFIRKYRDDLDGQQRLETVFENIPKAKWKTFETGSDLPQDVFS
;
A
#
# COMPACT_ATOMS: atom_id res chain seq x y z
N MET A 1 -11.98 -6.22 2.71
CA MET A 1 -10.58 -5.98 3.12
C MET A 1 -10.43 -6.05 4.64
N ALA A 2 -11.25 -5.30 5.40
CA ALA A 2 -11.19 -5.23 6.85
C ALA A 2 -11.12 -6.60 7.54
N ASP A 3 -11.97 -7.56 7.15
CA ASP A 3 -11.98 -8.92 7.71
C ASP A 3 -10.62 -9.62 7.59
N MET A 4 -9.97 -9.52 6.42
CA MET A 4 -8.66 -10.12 6.19
C MET A 4 -7.57 -9.40 6.99
N TYR A 5 -7.66 -8.08 7.12
CA TYR A 5 -6.70 -7.34 7.92
C TYR A 5 -6.82 -7.68 9.41
N ARG A 6 -8.04 -7.83 9.93
CA ARG A 6 -8.27 -8.32 11.29
C ARG A 6 -7.77 -9.75 11.48
N SER A 7 -7.87 -10.61 10.47
CA SER A 7 -7.33 -11.97 10.56
C SER A 7 -5.81 -11.96 10.65
N TRP A 8 -5.14 -11.11 9.87
CA TRP A 8 -3.68 -10.94 9.93
C TRP A 8 -3.21 -10.27 11.22
N GLU A 9 -3.96 -9.28 11.74
CA GLU A 9 -3.72 -8.70 13.06
C GLU A 9 -3.71 -9.79 14.13
N LYS A 10 -4.76 -10.61 14.18
CA LYS A 10 -4.88 -11.69 15.18
C LYS A 10 -3.82 -12.79 15.00
N LYS A 11 -3.53 -13.18 13.76
CA LYS A 11 -2.64 -14.32 13.48
C LYS A 11 -1.15 -13.98 13.61
N TYR A 12 -0.76 -12.78 13.18
CA TYR A 12 0.65 -12.38 13.11
C TYR A 12 1.02 -11.24 14.06
N ASN A 13 0.07 -10.76 14.87
CA ASN A 13 0.22 -9.50 15.60
C ASN A 13 0.63 -8.35 14.65
N ALA A 14 0.01 -8.32 13.46
CA ALA A 14 0.37 -7.38 12.41
C ALA A 14 -0.01 -5.95 12.81
N THR A 15 0.89 -5.00 12.56
CA THR A 15 0.63 -3.56 12.72
C THR A 15 0.33 -2.94 11.36
N PHE A 16 -0.67 -2.07 11.29
CA PHE A 16 -1.10 -1.44 10.05
C PHE A 16 -0.63 0.01 9.94
N ALA A 17 -0.16 0.38 8.74
CA ALA A 17 0.12 1.75 8.35
C ALA A 17 -0.65 2.05 7.06
N TYR A 18 -1.61 2.98 7.14
CA TYR A 18 -2.44 3.40 6.02
C TYR A 18 -1.84 4.64 5.37
N LEU A 19 -1.37 4.53 4.13
CA LEU A 19 -0.76 5.62 3.38
C LEU A 19 -1.75 6.06 2.29
N THR A 20 -2.15 7.33 2.29
CA THR A 20 -3.11 7.87 1.33
C THR A 20 -2.64 9.20 0.74
N ALA A 21 -2.96 9.44 -0.53
CA ALA A 21 -2.79 10.72 -1.20
C ALA A 21 -3.83 11.76 -0.76
N SER A 22 -4.87 11.34 -0.05
CA SER A 22 -5.95 12.20 0.41
C SER A 22 -5.43 13.32 1.34
N PRO A 23 -6.00 14.53 1.24
CA PRO A 23 -5.75 15.62 2.18
C PRO A 23 -6.06 15.24 3.63
N ASP A 24 -5.25 15.71 4.57
CA ASP A 24 -5.39 15.46 6.01
C ASP A 24 -6.69 16.00 6.61
N GLN A 25 -7.34 16.99 5.98
CA GLN A 25 -8.68 17.46 6.36
C GLN A 25 -9.75 16.35 6.26
N LEU A 26 -9.51 15.30 5.46
CA LEU A 26 -10.41 14.15 5.35
C LEU A 26 -10.18 13.11 6.46
N TYR A 27 -9.26 13.35 7.38
CA TYR A 27 -8.93 12.38 8.43
C TYR A 27 -10.12 11.99 9.32
N PRO A 28 -11.02 12.90 9.77
CA PRO A 28 -12.17 12.51 10.58
C PRO A 28 -13.08 11.51 9.86
N PHE A 29 -13.37 11.75 8.58
CA PHE A 29 -14.20 10.86 7.76
C PHE A 29 -13.51 9.51 7.54
N LEU A 30 -12.20 9.52 7.29
CA LEU A 30 -11.44 8.29 7.11
C LEU A 30 -11.41 7.45 8.39
N ARG A 31 -11.25 8.08 9.54
CA ARG A 31 -11.28 7.44 10.85
C ARG A 31 -12.64 6.81 11.12
N GLU A 32 -13.72 7.56 10.93
CA GLU A 32 -15.09 7.07 11.11
C GLU A 32 -15.36 5.86 10.20
N PHE A 33 -14.93 5.93 8.94
CA PHE A 33 -15.02 4.81 8.01
C PHE A 33 -14.24 3.59 8.52
N PHE A 34 -12.99 3.75 8.96
CA PHE A 34 -12.20 2.64 9.49
C PHE A 34 -12.85 2.00 10.72
N GLU A 35 -13.37 2.79 11.64
CA GLU A 35 -14.06 2.30 12.83
C GLU A 35 -15.34 1.55 12.46
N ARG A 36 -16.18 2.14 11.59
CA ARG A 36 -17.45 1.56 11.16
C ARG A 36 -17.27 0.23 10.41
N GLU A 37 -16.31 0.18 9.48
CA GLU A 37 -16.03 -1.03 8.70
C GLU A 37 -15.12 -2.04 9.45
N GLY A 38 -14.66 -1.68 10.66
CA GLY A 38 -13.85 -2.52 11.52
C GLY A 38 -12.43 -2.77 11.00
N PHE A 39 -11.80 -1.80 10.34
CA PHE A 39 -10.38 -1.91 10.02
C PHE A 39 -9.53 -1.93 11.30
N PRO A 40 -8.43 -2.71 11.34
CA PRO A 40 -7.49 -2.66 12.45
C PRO A 40 -6.99 -1.24 12.75
N SER A 41 -6.68 -0.99 14.02
CA SER A 41 -6.05 0.27 14.40
C SER A 41 -4.66 0.38 13.78
N GLY A 42 -4.29 1.56 13.32
CA GLY A 42 -3.02 1.79 12.64
C GLY A 42 -2.69 3.26 12.48
N SER A 43 -1.46 3.55 12.07
CA SER A 43 -1.08 4.92 11.74
C SER A 43 -1.69 5.32 10.39
N ALA A 44 -2.15 6.56 10.27
CA ALA A 44 -2.63 7.12 9.01
C ALA A 44 -1.67 8.22 8.55
N HIS A 45 -1.07 8.02 7.38
CA HIS A 45 -0.15 8.96 6.76
C HIS A 45 -0.85 9.61 5.57
N MET A 46 -1.37 10.80 5.81
CA MET A 46 -2.10 11.61 4.83
C MET A 46 -1.21 12.72 4.29
N ARG A 47 -1.63 13.34 3.19
CA ARG A 47 -0.94 14.49 2.64
C ARG A 47 -1.46 15.76 3.31
N HIS A 48 -0.53 16.59 3.77
CA HIS A 48 -0.87 17.94 4.21
C HIS A 48 -1.24 18.78 2.98
N PHE A 49 -2.47 19.31 2.95
CA PHE A 49 -2.96 20.17 1.87
C PHE A 49 -2.98 21.62 2.34
N THR A 50 -2.36 22.51 1.58
CA THR A 50 -2.31 23.95 1.91
C THR A 50 -3.09 24.74 0.86
N TRP A 51 -3.56 25.95 1.20
CA TRP A 51 -4.31 26.84 0.28
C TRP A 51 -3.59 27.19 -1.04
N LEU A 52 -2.28 26.95 -1.13
CA LEU A 52 -1.47 27.11 -2.36
C LEU A 52 -1.65 25.95 -3.36
N ASP A 53 -2.20 24.82 -2.93
CA ASP A 53 -2.50 23.64 -3.75
C ASP A 53 -3.85 23.79 -4.48
N ALA A 54 -4.10 24.95 -5.11
CA ALA A 54 -5.42 25.37 -5.62
C ALA A 54 -6.01 24.48 -6.73
N ASN A 55 -5.28 23.48 -7.24
CA ASN A 55 -5.76 22.53 -8.23
C ASN A 55 -5.70 21.08 -7.70
N PHE A 56 -6.86 20.57 -7.27
CA PHE A 56 -7.03 19.22 -6.72
C PHE A 56 -6.49 18.12 -7.63
N ILE A 57 -6.66 18.24 -8.96
CA ILE A 57 -6.20 17.21 -9.92
C ILE A 57 -4.66 17.17 -9.98
N SER A 58 -4.01 18.34 -10.02
CA SER A 58 -2.55 18.43 -9.99
C SER A 58 -1.99 17.96 -8.65
N PHE A 59 -2.69 18.21 -7.55
CA PHE A 59 -2.35 17.68 -6.23
C PHE A 59 -2.30 16.15 -6.25
N PHE A 60 -3.35 15.46 -6.71
CA PHE A 60 -3.35 13.99 -6.74
C PHE A 60 -2.31 13.38 -7.69
N MET A 61 -1.94 14.06 -8.79
CA MET A 61 -0.97 13.56 -9.76
C MET A 61 0.47 14.06 -9.55
N SER A 62 0.73 14.93 -8.57
CA SER A 62 2.06 15.52 -8.37
C SER A 62 3.12 14.47 -8.01
N SER A 63 4.34 14.65 -8.54
CA SER A 63 5.54 13.85 -8.20
C SER A 63 5.86 13.87 -6.69
N ASN A 64 5.35 14.85 -5.95
CA ASN A 64 5.53 14.98 -4.51
C ASN A 64 4.88 13.86 -3.69
N TYR A 65 3.77 13.28 -4.16
CA TYR A 65 3.14 12.15 -3.44
C TYR A 65 4.01 10.90 -3.48
N MET A 66 4.64 10.63 -4.63
CA MET A 66 5.55 9.49 -4.80
C MET A 66 6.70 9.54 -3.82
N LYS A 67 7.38 10.68 -3.82
CA LYS A 67 8.51 10.93 -2.95
C LYS A 67 8.14 10.72 -1.49
N ARG A 68 7.00 11.26 -1.05
CA ARG A 68 6.54 11.13 0.33
C ARG A 68 6.18 9.68 0.73
N LYS A 69 5.47 8.94 -0.13
CA LYS A 69 5.14 7.53 0.15
C LYS A 69 6.40 6.67 0.26
N THR A 70 7.36 6.89 -0.63
CA THR A 70 8.68 6.26 -0.60
C THR A 70 9.44 6.63 0.67
N GLU A 71 9.51 7.90 1.06
CA GLU A 71 10.17 8.36 2.29
C GLU A 71 9.56 7.72 3.55
N ILE A 72 8.23 7.62 3.64
CA ILE A 72 7.56 6.96 4.77
C ILE A 72 7.93 5.47 4.82
N LEU A 73 7.95 4.78 3.68
CA LEU A 73 8.35 3.37 3.63
C LEU A 73 9.81 3.17 4.04
N HIS A 74 10.74 4.02 3.58
CA HIS A 74 12.13 4.02 4.03
C HIS A 74 12.23 4.22 5.54
N MET A 75 11.56 5.25 6.07
CA MET A 75 11.52 5.53 7.50
C MET A 75 11.05 4.29 8.29
N PHE A 76 10.01 3.58 7.84
CA PHE A 76 9.57 2.36 8.51
C PHE A 76 10.60 1.23 8.42
N LEU A 77 11.18 1.00 7.24
CA LEU A 77 12.13 -0.08 7.00
C LEU A 77 13.43 0.10 7.79
N GLU A 78 13.86 1.34 7.96
CA GLU A 78 15.06 1.74 8.71
C GLU A 78 14.83 1.70 10.22
N ASN A 79 13.68 2.18 10.70
CA ASN A 79 13.41 2.33 12.14
C ASN A 79 12.79 1.09 12.79
N THR A 80 12.25 0.15 12.00
CA THR A 80 11.73 -1.11 12.55
C THR A 80 12.75 -2.22 12.35
N ARG A 81 13.46 -2.60 13.40
CA ARG A 81 14.37 -3.75 13.34
C ARG A 81 13.57 -5.05 13.24
N HIS A 82 14.00 -6.00 12.41
CA HIS A 82 13.47 -7.37 12.30
C HIS A 82 12.02 -7.56 11.81
N ARG A 83 11.28 -6.51 11.45
CA ARG A 83 9.92 -6.66 10.90
C ARG A 83 9.95 -6.98 9.41
N LEU A 84 9.10 -7.90 8.97
CA LEU A 84 8.78 -8.12 7.58
C LEU A 84 7.59 -7.24 7.17
N PHE A 85 7.60 -6.79 5.92
CA PHE A 85 6.60 -5.90 5.36
C PHE A 85 5.78 -6.62 4.29
N VAL A 86 4.48 -6.38 4.35
CA VAL A 86 3.52 -6.75 3.31
C VAL A 86 3.03 -5.45 2.70
N LEU A 87 3.31 -5.24 1.43
CA LEU A 87 2.95 -4.01 0.73
C LEU A 87 1.66 -4.24 -0.04
N ILE A 88 0.65 -3.40 0.17
CA ILE A 88 -0.67 -3.54 -0.46
C ILE A 88 -0.98 -2.22 -1.14
N GLY A 89 -1.32 -2.27 -2.42
CA GLY A 89 -1.51 -1.06 -3.22
C GLY A 89 -2.47 -1.28 -4.37
N ASP A 90 -2.59 -0.26 -5.21
CA ASP A 90 -3.52 -0.23 -6.34
C ASP A 90 -2.78 0.04 -7.65
N ILE A 91 -3.19 -0.65 -8.72
CA ILE A 91 -2.56 -0.55 -10.03
C ILE A 91 -2.68 0.84 -10.67
N PHE A 92 -3.77 1.56 -10.38
CA PHE A 92 -4.02 2.89 -10.93
C PHE A 92 -3.22 3.98 -10.21
N GLN A 93 -2.64 3.63 -9.06
CA GLN A 93 -1.63 4.44 -8.41
C GLN A 93 -0.23 3.99 -8.83
N LYS A 94 0.76 4.69 -8.34
CA LYS A 94 2.17 4.38 -8.57
C LYS A 94 2.72 3.38 -7.55
N ASP A 95 1.83 2.68 -6.87
CA ASP A 95 2.18 1.65 -5.90
C ASP A 95 3.08 0.57 -6.51
N PRO A 96 2.84 0.08 -7.75
CA PRO A 96 3.76 -0.85 -8.38
C PRO A 96 5.19 -0.32 -8.49
N ASP A 97 5.36 0.92 -8.97
CA ASP A 97 6.69 1.52 -9.19
C ASP A 97 7.42 1.73 -7.85
N ILE A 98 6.70 2.25 -6.84
CA ILE A 98 7.26 2.45 -5.49
C ILE A 98 7.65 1.11 -4.89
N TYR A 99 6.77 0.11 -4.93
CA TYR A 99 7.01 -1.18 -4.30
C TYR A 99 8.13 -1.96 -4.99
N ALA A 100 8.28 -1.82 -6.30
CA ALA A 100 9.43 -2.36 -7.04
C ALA A 100 10.74 -1.73 -6.57
N SER A 101 10.78 -0.40 -6.46
CA SER A 101 11.96 0.33 -5.98
C SER A 101 12.32 -0.03 -4.53
N ILE A 102 11.32 -0.15 -3.65
CA ILE A 102 11.50 -0.57 -2.26
C ILE A 102 11.99 -2.02 -2.19
N TYR A 103 11.43 -2.93 -2.99
CA TYR A 103 11.87 -4.32 -3.02
C TYR A 103 13.32 -4.45 -3.47
N ALA A 104 13.75 -3.70 -4.49
CA ALA A 104 15.13 -3.70 -4.96
C ALA A 104 16.13 -3.31 -3.87
N GLN A 105 15.73 -2.39 -2.98
CA GLN A 105 16.58 -1.90 -1.88
C GLN A 105 16.52 -2.79 -0.63
N TYR A 106 15.37 -3.42 -0.35
CA TYR A 106 15.17 -4.23 0.87
C TYR A 106 14.50 -5.59 0.58
N PRO A 107 15.05 -6.43 -0.31
CA PRO A 107 14.37 -7.64 -0.79
C PRO A 107 14.08 -8.64 0.34
N ASN A 108 14.95 -8.69 1.36
CA ASN A 108 14.80 -9.56 2.53
C ASN A 108 13.80 -9.05 3.57
N ARG A 109 13.35 -7.79 3.44
CA ARG A 109 12.36 -7.18 4.34
C ARG A 109 10.95 -7.23 3.77
N ILE A 110 10.81 -7.36 2.46
CA ILE A 110 9.50 -7.43 1.80
C ILE A 110 9.08 -8.91 1.67
N ALA A 111 8.07 -9.29 2.46
CA ALA A 111 7.53 -10.64 2.46
C ALA A 111 6.67 -10.88 1.21
N LYS A 112 5.73 -9.97 0.95
CA LYS A 112 4.81 -10.05 -0.19
C LYS A 112 4.37 -8.65 -0.64
N ILE A 113 4.09 -8.52 -1.93
CA ILE A 113 3.48 -7.36 -2.56
C ILE A 113 2.13 -7.77 -3.15
N PHE A 114 1.07 -7.07 -2.78
CA PHE A 114 -0.27 -7.26 -3.32
C PHE A 114 -0.72 -6.02 -4.07
N ILE A 115 -1.05 -6.15 -5.35
CA ILE A 115 -1.56 -5.04 -6.17
C ILE A 115 -3.02 -5.31 -6.53
N ARG A 116 -3.88 -4.37 -6.19
CA ARG A 116 -5.28 -4.40 -6.58
C ARG A 116 -5.39 -4.09 -8.07
N LYS A 117 -6.11 -4.94 -8.81
CA LYS A 117 -6.38 -4.80 -10.24
C LYS A 117 -7.74 -5.41 -10.57
N TYR A 118 -8.46 -4.85 -11.54
CA TYR A 118 -9.63 -5.50 -12.10
C TYR A 118 -9.22 -6.72 -12.93
N ARG A 119 -10.05 -7.78 -12.93
CA ARG A 119 -9.70 -9.05 -13.58
C ARG A 119 -9.31 -8.87 -15.05
N ASP A 120 -10.12 -8.12 -15.80
CA ASP A 120 -10.02 -7.99 -17.25
C ASP A 120 -9.05 -6.89 -17.73
N ASP A 121 -8.32 -6.27 -16.81
CA ASP A 121 -7.30 -5.25 -17.12
C ASP A 121 -6.00 -5.91 -17.63
N LEU A 122 -5.98 -6.30 -18.90
CA LEU A 122 -4.83 -6.95 -19.55
C LEU A 122 -3.62 -6.02 -19.65
N ASP A 123 -3.85 -4.75 -19.98
CA ASP A 123 -2.80 -3.73 -20.08
C ASP A 123 -2.13 -3.52 -18.72
N GLY A 124 -2.94 -3.45 -17.66
CA GLY A 124 -2.45 -3.41 -16.29
C GLY A 124 -1.65 -4.66 -15.92
N GLN A 125 -2.10 -5.85 -16.32
CA GLN A 125 -1.32 -7.07 -16.08
C GLN A 125 0.04 -7.01 -16.76
N GLN A 126 0.10 -6.63 -18.03
CA GLN A 126 1.35 -6.50 -18.78
C GLN A 126 2.28 -5.48 -18.13
N ARG A 127 1.74 -4.32 -17.71
CA ARG A 127 2.49 -3.31 -16.96
C ARG A 127 3.11 -3.88 -15.70
N LEU A 128 2.36 -4.68 -14.92
CA LEU A 128 2.89 -5.30 -13.71
C LEU A 128 4.01 -6.30 -14.00
N GLU A 129 3.90 -7.10 -15.06
CA GLU A 129 4.99 -7.99 -15.46
C GLU A 129 6.26 -7.21 -15.81
N THR A 130 6.14 -6.04 -16.46
CA THR A 130 7.28 -5.16 -16.75
C THR A 130 7.84 -4.53 -15.48
N VAL A 131 7.00 -3.92 -14.63
CA VAL A 131 7.46 -3.23 -13.41
C VAL A 131 8.08 -4.19 -12.40
N PHE A 132 7.59 -5.43 -12.34
CA PHE A 132 8.07 -6.46 -11.43
C PHE A 132 8.93 -7.54 -12.10
N GLU A 133 9.50 -7.27 -13.28
CA GLU A 133 10.29 -8.24 -14.06
C GLU A 133 11.46 -8.84 -13.24
N ASN A 134 12.06 -8.03 -12.35
CA ASN A 134 13.21 -8.41 -11.52
C ASN A 134 12.80 -8.89 -10.11
N ILE A 135 11.50 -9.08 -9.86
CA ILE A 135 10.96 -9.54 -8.58
C ILE A 135 10.47 -10.99 -8.75
N PRO A 136 10.93 -11.94 -7.92
CA PRO A 136 10.46 -13.33 -8.01
C PRO A 136 8.94 -13.42 -7.99
N LYS A 137 8.34 -14.20 -8.90
CA LYS A 137 6.88 -14.29 -9.03
C LYS A 137 6.17 -14.66 -7.73
N ALA A 138 6.82 -15.45 -6.87
CA ALA A 138 6.30 -15.81 -5.55
C ALA A 138 6.14 -14.62 -4.58
N LYS A 139 6.82 -13.49 -4.83
CA LYS A 139 6.81 -12.31 -3.97
C LYS A 139 5.67 -11.35 -4.25
N TRP A 140 4.97 -11.48 -5.38
CA TRP A 140 3.88 -10.57 -5.71
C TRP A 140 2.66 -11.28 -6.28
N LYS A 141 1.47 -10.73 -6.02
CA LYS A 141 0.20 -11.26 -6.52
C LYS A 141 -0.80 -10.13 -6.74
N THR A 142 -1.67 -10.28 -7.73
CA THR A 142 -2.81 -9.39 -7.94
C THR A 142 -4.04 -9.86 -7.18
N PHE A 143 -4.93 -8.92 -6.83
CA PHE A 143 -6.20 -9.21 -6.19
C PHE A 143 -7.26 -8.21 -6.67
N GLU A 144 -8.55 -8.55 -6.61
CA GLU A 144 -9.63 -7.65 -7.01
C GLU A 144 -10.39 -7.14 -5.79
N THR A 145 -10.65 -8.07 -4.87
CA THR A 145 -11.39 -7.89 -3.63
C THR A 145 -10.60 -8.42 -2.43
N GLY A 146 -11.00 -8.03 -1.22
CA GLY A 146 -10.29 -8.46 -0.01
C GLY A 146 -10.37 -9.95 0.32
N SER A 147 -11.31 -10.68 -0.28
CA SER A 147 -11.39 -12.14 -0.15
C SER A 147 -10.34 -12.88 -0.97
N ASP A 148 -9.76 -12.23 -1.98
CA ASP A 148 -8.71 -12.83 -2.83
C ASP A 148 -7.33 -12.81 -2.17
N LEU A 149 -7.17 -12.00 -1.11
CA LEU A 149 -5.97 -11.97 -0.28
C LEU A 149 -5.84 -13.28 0.51
N PRO A 150 -4.63 -13.82 0.67
CA PRO A 150 -4.45 -15.09 1.33
C PRO A 150 -4.62 -14.96 2.85
N GLN A 151 -5.23 -15.97 3.48
CA GLN A 151 -5.28 -16.06 4.94
C GLN A 151 -3.89 -16.32 5.55
N ASP A 152 -3.01 -17.00 4.79
CA ASP A 152 -1.60 -17.17 5.15
C ASP A 152 -0.70 -16.42 4.18
N VAL A 153 -0.04 -15.37 4.66
CA VAL A 153 0.83 -14.55 3.81
C VAL A 153 2.22 -15.19 3.63
N PHE A 154 2.64 -16.01 4.59
CA PHE A 154 4.00 -16.55 4.69
C PHE A 154 4.11 -18.02 4.27
N SER A 155 3.00 -18.64 3.85
CA SER A 155 2.98 -19.96 3.21
C SER A 155 3.56 -19.95 1.80
#